data_AF-A0A504YNR4-F1
#
_entry.id   AF-A0A504YNR4-F1
#
_cell.length_a   1.000
_cell.length_b   1.000
_cell.length_c   1.000
_cell.angle_alpha   90.00
_cell.angle_beta   90.00
_cell.angle_gamma   90.00
#
_symmetry.space_group_name_H-M   'P 1'
#
loop_
_entity.id
_entity.type
_entity.pdbx_description
1 polymer ?
#
loop_
_entity_poly.entity_id
_entity_poly.type
_entity_poly.pdbx_seq_one_letter_code
_entity_poly.pdbx_strand_id
1 'polypeptide(L)'
;MLVSEHPSTLGPSDSRMEVLYSNLPDYWHETVVKYVSKNWNPNGRFASIYPILLKLEQEVGPCWRLDMIRNSKVIQPEAVPNSTLNFHIRDDPYMYSIWREKVREH
;
A
#
# COMPACT_ATOMS: atom_id res chain seq x y z
N MET A 1 -16.61 -43.04 11.86
CA MET A 1 -15.65 -41.93 11.95
C MET A 1 -15.09 -41.70 10.56
N LEU A 2 -15.42 -40.56 9.94
CA LEU A 2 -14.84 -40.14 8.66
C LEU A 2 -13.84 -39.03 8.99
N VAL A 3 -12.56 -39.31 8.77
CA VAL A 3 -11.48 -38.32 8.73
C VAL A 3 -11.00 -38.27 7.28
N SER A 4 -10.45 -37.12 6.93
CA SER A 4 -9.84 -36.72 5.65
C SER A 4 -10.84 -36.16 4.63
N GLU A 5 -10.61 -35.00 4.03
CA GLU A 5 -9.49 -34.05 4.09
C GLU A 5 -10.06 -32.73 3.57
N HIS A 6 -9.87 -31.63 4.31
CA HIS A 6 -10.00 -30.31 3.69
C HIS A 6 -8.81 -30.13 2.77
N PRO A 7 -8.98 -29.90 1.46
CA PRO A 7 -7.89 -29.34 0.69
C PRO A 7 -7.78 -27.88 1.12
N SER A 8 -6.83 -27.60 2.02
CA SER A 8 -6.21 -26.29 2.15
C SER A 8 -5.49 -25.99 0.83
N THR A 9 -6.24 -25.53 -0.16
CA THR A 9 -5.66 -24.98 -1.39
C THR A 9 -5.17 -23.58 -1.08
N LEU A 10 -3.98 -23.50 -0.45
CA LEU A 10 -3.14 -22.32 -0.58
C LEU A 10 -2.77 -22.23 -2.06
N GLY A 11 -3.57 -21.49 -2.82
CA GLY A 11 -3.21 -21.06 -4.17
C GLY A 11 -1.90 -20.27 -4.14
N PRO A 12 -1.18 -20.19 -5.28
CA PRO A 12 0.11 -19.52 -5.36
C PRO A 12 -0.02 -18.08 -4.86
N SER A 13 1.02 -17.53 -4.24
CA SER A 13 1.01 -16.19 -3.67
C SER A 13 0.65 -15.15 -4.74
N ASP A 14 -0.64 -14.80 -4.76
CA ASP A 14 -1.32 -13.97 -5.74
C ASP A 14 -1.01 -12.49 -5.47
N SER A 15 0.28 -12.14 -5.50
CA SER A 15 0.73 -10.76 -5.33
C SER A 15 0.34 -9.97 -6.59
N ARG A 16 -0.91 -9.51 -6.63
CA ARG A 16 -1.42 -8.58 -7.66
C ARG A 16 -0.65 -7.26 -7.66
N MET A 17 0.01 -6.95 -6.55
CA MET A 17 0.80 -5.74 -6.35
C MET A 17 2.25 -5.93 -6.77
N GLU A 18 2.78 -4.95 -7.48
CA GLU A 18 4.19 -4.77 -7.77
C GLU A 18 4.66 -3.49 -7.05
N VAL A 19 5.71 -3.60 -6.22
CA VAL A 19 6.32 -2.43 -5.60
C VAL A 19 7.33 -1.82 -6.56
N LEU A 20 7.16 -0.55 -6.86
CA LEU A 20 7.98 0.20 -7.81
C LEU A 20 9.12 0.96 -7.12
N TYR A 21 8.82 1.49 -5.94
CA TYR A 21 9.76 2.20 -5.08
C TYR A 21 9.24 2.17 -3.64
N SER A 22 10.13 2.10 -2.66
CA SER A 22 9.77 2.27 -1.26
C SER A 22 10.97 2.79 -0.48
N ASN A 23 10.74 3.77 0.39
CA ASN A 23 11.68 4.15 1.46
C ASN A 23 11.05 4.04 2.85
N LEU A 24 9.89 3.40 2.99
CA LEU A 24 9.32 3.06 4.29
C LEU A 24 10.28 2.20 5.11
N PRO A 25 10.28 2.32 6.45
CA PRO A 25 10.90 1.35 7.33
C PRO A 25 10.35 -0.06 7.07
N ASP A 26 11.18 -1.09 7.20
CA ASP A 26 10.87 -2.49 6.83
C ASP A 26 9.51 -2.97 7.35
N TYR A 27 9.22 -2.73 8.64
CA TYR A 27 7.93 -3.09 9.23
C TYR A 27 6.73 -2.48 8.48
N TRP A 28 6.80 -1.20 8.15
CA TRP A 28 5.73 -0.50 7.47
C TRP A 28 5.67 -0.86 5.99
N HIS A 29 6.81 -1.05 5.35
CA HIS A 29 6.89 -1.58 3.99
C HIS A 29 6.10 -2.90 3.89
N GLU A 30 6.46 -3.90 4.69
CA GLU A 30 5.82 -5.22 4.66
C GLU A 30 4.33 -5.14 5.01
N THR A 31 3.98 -4.33 6.01
CA THR A 31 2.60 -4.17 6.46
C THR A 31 1.72 -3.57 5.36
N VAL A 32 2.19 -2.48 4.71
CA VAL A 32 1.46 -1.81 3.64
C VAL A 32 1.35 -2.71 2.42
N VAL A 33 2.44 -3.35 1.98
CA VAL A 33 2.44 -4.26 0.82
C VAL A 33 1.45 -5.40 1.04
N LYS A 34 1.51 -6.06 2.20
CA LYS A 34 0.61 -7.17 2.53
C LYS A 34 -0.86 -6.72 2.56
N TYR A 35 -1.12 -5.55 3.14
CA TYR A 35 -2.48 -5.02 3.23
C TYR A 35 -3.03 -4.66 1.84
N VAL A 36 -2.29 -3.89 1.06
CA VAL A 36 -2.73 -3.42 -0.26
C VAL A 36 -2.92 -4.60 -1.22
N SER A 37 -1.96 -5.53 -1.26
CA SER A 37 -2.06 -6.74 -2.10
C SER A 37 -3.33 -7.55 -1.84
N LYS A 38 -3.79 -7.60 -0.58
CA LYS A 38 -4.97 -8.37 -0.18
C LYS A 38 -6.27 -7.62 -0.41
N ASN A 39 -6.28 -6.31 -0.21
CA ASN A 39 -7.52 -5.54 -0.07
C ASN A 39 -7.82 -4.61 -1.26
N TRP A 40 -6.89 -4.41 -2.20
CA TRP A 40 -7.07 -3.46 -3.30
C TRP A 40 -8.36 -3.70 -4.09
N ASN A 41 -9.12 -2.62 -4.31
CA ASN A 41 -10.31 -2.63 -5.15
C ASN A 41 -10.24 -1.46 -6.17
N PRO A 42 -10.16 -1.73 -7.48
CA PRO A 42 -10.06 -0.69 -8.50
C PRO A 42 -11.29 0.23 -8.56
N ASN A 43 -12.48 -0.26 -8.18
CA ASN A 43 -13.71 0.54 -8.16
C ASN A 43 -13.84 1.40 -6.88
N GLY A 44 -13.00 1.16 -5.88
CA GLY A 44 -13.04 1.81 -4.57
C GLY A 44 -11.66 2.00 -3.99
N ARG A 45 -10.71 2.50 -4.80
CA ARG A 45 -9.26 2.49 -4.51
C ARG A 45 -8.93 3.10 -3.16
N PHE A 46 -9.34 4.35 -2.94
CA PHE A 46 -9.12 5.03 -1.67
C PHE A 46 -9.80 4.30 -0.51
N ALA A 47 -11.08 3.93 -0.65
CA ALA A 47 -11.82 3.22 0.39
C ALA A 47 -11.16 1.88 0.78
N SER A 48 -10.60 1.17 -0.20
CA SER A 48 -9.96 -0.13 0.00
C SER A 48 -8.66 -0.07 0.79
N ILE A 49 -7.95 1.07 0.73
CA ILE A 49 -6.69 1.28 1.46
C ILE A 49 -6.81 2.23 2.63
N TYR A 50 -7.94 2.94 2.78
CA TYR A 50 -8.15 3.88 3.87
C TYR A 50 -7.83 3.29 5.26
N PRO A 51 -8.16 2.02 5.59
CA PRO A 51 -7.82 1.48 6.91
C PRO A 51 -6.30 1.37 7.16
N ILE A 52 -5.49 1.09 6.14
CA ILE A 52 -4.03 1.08 6.33
C ILE A 52 -3.47 2.50 6.43
N LEU A 53 -4.03 3.47 5.71
CA LEU A 53 -3.66 4.88 5.87
C LEU A 53 -3.99 5.38 7.28
N LEU A 54 -5.17 5.03 7.81
CA LEU A 54 -5.57 5.39 9.17
C LEU A 54 -4.64 4.78 10.23
N LYS A 55 -4.21 3.53 10.04
CA LYS A 55 -3.23 2.89 10.93
C LYS A 55 -1.89 3.63 10.90
N LEU A 56 -1.42 4.01 9.72
CA LEU A 56 -0.21 4.81 9.58
C LEU A 56 -0.36 6.19 10.23
N GLU A 57 -1.53 6.83 10.11
CA GLU A 57 -1.83 8.10 10.79
C GLU A 57 -1.74 7.98 12.32
N GLN A 58 -2.27 6.89 12.88
CA GLN A 58 -2.29 6.64 14.32
C GLN A 58 -0.91 6.30 14.89
N GLU A 59 -0.10 5.53 14.16
CA GLU A 59 1.15 4.96 14.70
C GLU A 59 2.42 5.70 14.23
N VAL A 60 2.39 6.33 13.05
CA VAL A 60 3.55 7.04 12.47
C VAL A 60 3.36 8.55 12.50
N GLY A 61 2.11 9.00 12.38
CA GLY A 61 1.72 10.41 12.45
C GLY A 61 0.87 10.82 11.25
N PRO A 62 0.23 12.00 11.34
CA PRO A 62 -0.87 12.39 10.45
C PRO A 62 -0.41 12.70 9.01
N CYS A 63 -1.41 12.92 8.15
CA CYS A 63 -1.29 13.43 6.78
C CYS A 63 -0.78 12.40 5.77
N TRP A 64 -1.31 11.18 5.81
CA TRP A 64 -1.04 10.17 4.79
C TRP A 64 -1.93 10.40 3.56
N ARG A 65 -1.33 10.23 2.38
CA ARG A 65 -1.95 10.50 1.07
C ARG A 65 -1.93 9.26 0.20
N LEU A 66 -2.85 9.22 -0.75
CA LEU A 66 -2.84 8.31 -1.89
C LEU A 66 -2.96 9.14 -3.15
N ASP A 67 -1.93 9.11 -4.00
CA ASP A 67 -1.94 9.78 -5.29
C ASP A 67 -1.81 8.79 -6.44
N MET A 68 -2.40 9.14 -7.58
CA MET A 68 -2.07 8.53 -8.86
C MET A 68 -0.81 9.18 -9.42
N ILE A 69 0.14 8.39 -9.87
CA ILE A 69 1.46 8.85 -10.33
C ILE A 69 1.74 8.39 -11.76
N ARG A 70 2.60 9.14 -12.45
CA ARG A 70 3.03 8.84 -13.83
C ARG A 70 4.45 8.27 -13.91
N ASN A 71 5.23 8.35 -12.83
CA ASN A 71 6.61 7.90 -12.76
C ASN A 71 6.77 6.96 -11.57
N SER A 72 7.27 5.75 -11.82
CA SER A 72 7.42 4.67 -10.84
C SER A 72 8.30 5.03 -9.63
N LYS A 73 9.22 5.98 -9.78
CA LYS A 73 10.18 6.39 -8.73
C LYS A 73 9.92 7.79 -8.19
N VAL A 74 8.74 8.36 -8.39
CA VAL A 74 8.43 9.70 -7.88
C VAL A 74 8.45 9.72 -6.35
N ILE A 75 9.05 10.75 -5.80
CA ILE A 75 8.94 11.11 -4.39
C ILE A 75 8.41 12.54 -4.39
N GLN A 76 7.28 12.78 -3.73
CA GLN A 76 6.74 14.13 -3.67
C GLN A 76 7.72 15.04 -2.90
N PRO A 77 8.01 16.26 -3.37
CA PRO A 77 8.96 17.15 -2.67
C PRO A 77 8.55 17.44 -1.20
N GLU A 78 7.25 17.39 -0.95
CA GLU A 78 6.56 17.62 0.31
C GLU A 78 6.48 16.34 1.14
N ALA A 79 7.00 15.21 0.66
CA ALA A 79 7.01 13.97 1.41
C ALA A 79 7.98 14.04 2.59
N VAL A 80 7.53 13.57 3.75
CA VAL A 80 8.39 13.30 4.90
C VAL A 80 9.41 12.23 4.50
N PRO A 81 10.68 12.31 4.93
CA PRO A 81 11.65 11.25 4.69
C PRO A 81 11.15 9.88 5.17
N ASN A 82 11.52 8.82 4.46
CA ASN A 82 11.17 7.43 4.79
C ASN A 82 9.66 7.16 4.92
N SER A 83 8.84 7.83 4.09
CA SER A 83 7.39 7.73 4.18
C SER A 83 6.69 7.34 2.88
N THR A 84 7.43 7.02 1.82
CA THR A 84 6.89 6.83 0.47
C THR A 84 6.94 5.36 0.05
N LEU A 85 5.84 4.89 -0.55
CA LEU A 85 5.74 3.62 -1.24
C LEU A 85 4.94 3.81 -2.54
N ASN A 86 5.59 3.52 -3.67
CA ASN A 86 4.97 3.52 -4.98
C ASN A 86 4.70 2.09 -5.43
N PHE A 87 3.56 1.87 -6.05
CA PHE A 87 3.14 0.55 -6.47
C PHE A 87 2.27 0.58 -7.70
N HIS A 88 2.20 -0.57 -8.35
CA HIS A 88 1.27 -0.90 -9.42
C HIS A 88 0.47 -2.13 -9.03
N ILE A 89 -0.75 -2.24 -9.53
CA ILE A 89 -1.55 -3.45 -9.42
C ILE A 89 -1.73 -3.97 -10.84
N ARG A 90 -1.38 -5.24 -11.10
CA ARG A 90 -1.28 -5.81 -12.46
C ARG A 90 -2.49 -5.53 -13.37
N ASP A 91 -3.69 -5.50 -12.80
CA ASP A 91 -4.96 -5.28 -13.54
C ASP A 91 -5.48 -3.83 -13.49
N ASP A 92 -4.73 -2.90 -12.88
CA ASP A 92 -5.07 -1.48 -12.80
C ASP A 92 -4.15 -0.69 -13.76
N PRO A 93 -4.66 0.14 -14.70
CA PRO A 93 -3.82 0.84 -15.66
C PRO A 93 -2.96 1.95 -15.05
N TYR A 94 -3.12 2.25 -13.76
CA TYR A 94 -2.46 3.37 -13.10
C TYR A 94 -1.45 2.91 -12.04
N MET A 95 -0.45 3.73 -11.81
CA MET A 95 0.48 3.60 -10.68
C MET A 95 0.03 4.51 -9.54
N TYR A 96 0.35 4.12 -8.32
CA TYR A 96 -0.05 4.80 -7.11
C TYR A 96 1.14 5.10 -6.21
N SER A 97 1.01 6.15 -5.40
CA SER A 97 1.94 6.49 -4.32
C SER A 97 1.17 6.64 -3.02
N ILE A 98 1.58 5.90 -2.00
CA ILE A 98 1.25 6.19 -0.60
C ILE A 98 2.43 6.95 -0.02
N TRP A 99 2.17 8.13 0.54
CA TRP A 99 3.21 8.96 1.14
C TRP A 99 2.67 9.84 2.25
N ARG A 100 3.54 10.30 3.15
CA ARG A 100 3.17 11.21 4.23
C ARG A 100 3.60 12.63 3.89
N GLU A 101 2.66 13.57 3.95
CA GLU A 101 2.91 14.98 3.68
C GLU A 101 3.54 15.68 4.90
N LYS A 102 4.53 16.55 4.66
CA LYS A 102 5.08 17.47 5.67
C LYS A 102 3.96 18.42 6.09
N VAL A 103 3.65 18.45 7.39
CA VAL A 103 2.74 19.45 7.94
C VAL A 103 3.38 20.82 7.71
N ARG A 104 2.74 21.69 6.93
CA ARG A 104 3.19 23.06 6.76
C ARG A 104 2.91 23.79 8.06
N GLU A 105 3.94 24.07 8.86
CA GLU A 105 3.83 25.07 9.93
C GLU A 105 3.46 26.41 9.26
N HIS A 106 2.32 26.98 9.65
CA HIS A 106 1.84 28.29 9.22
C HIS A 106 2.39 29.38 10.13
#